data_AF-A0A0M3HGK0-F1
#
_entry.id   AF-A0A0M3HGK0-F1
#
_cell.length_a   1.000
_cell.length_b   1.000
_cell.length_c   1.000
_cell.angle_alpha   90.00
_cell.angle_beta   90.00
_cell.angle_gamma   90.00
#
_symmetry.space_group_name_H-M   'P 1'
#
loop_
_entity.id
_entity.type
_entity.pdbx_description
1 polymer ?
#
loop_
_entity_poly.entity_id
_entity_poly.type
_entity_poly.pdbx_seq_one_letter_code
_entity_poly.pdbx_strand_id
1 'polypeptide(L)'
;MKAEIERCYNAYKPKIDDLDLAATIFRTFGKGLIKKGKLSPDGFVQMAIQLANFKDQKKFVLTYESASARFYANSRTETLRTASKESCAFVKSMLDPNCNVSSLTFNSENNSKSLC
;
A
#
# COMPACT_ATOMS: atom_id res chain seq x y z
N MET A 1 -19.92 -35.88 -17.78
CA MET A 1 -18.50 -35.61 -17.45
C MET A 1 -17.84 -34.68 -18.47
N LYS A 2 -17.70 -35.04 -19.76
CA LYS A 2 -17.08 -34.16 -20.78
C LYS A 2 -17.71 -32.76 -20.88
N ALA A 3 -19.04 -32.69 -20.91
CA ALA A 3 -19.76 -31.40 -20.93
C ALA A 3 -19.44 -30.49 -19.72
N GLU A 4 -19.17 -31.08 -18.56
CA GLU A 4 -18.87 -30.31 -17.34
C GLU A 4 -17.43 -29.79 -17.33
N ILE A 5 -16.51 -30.55 -17.93
CA ILE A 5 -15.12 -30.13 -18.15
C ILE A 5 -15.09 -28.92 -19.10
N GLU A 6 -15.81 -28.99 -20.22
CA GLU A 6 -15.92 -27.90 -21.19
C GLU A 6 -16.58 -26.66 -20.57
N ARG A 7 -17.63 -26.85 -19.75
CA ARG A 7 -18.27 -25.75 -19.01
C ARG A 7 -17.29 -25.04 -18.11
N CYS A 8 -16.51 -25.77 -17.32
CA CYS A 8 -15.49 -25.20 -16.44
C CYS A 8 -14.40 -24.49 -17.23
N TYR A 9 -13.86 -25.14 -18.27
CA TYR A 9 -12.80 -24.56 -19.10
C TYR A 9 -13.22 -23.22 -19.72
N ASN A 10 -14.39 -23.19 -20.37
CA ASN A 10 -14.92 -21.99 -20.99
C ASN A 10 -15.25 -20.88 -19.96
N ALA A 11 -15.58 -21.24 -18.72
CA ALA A 11 -15.79 -20.27 -17.63
C ALA A 11 -14.49 -19.69 -17.06
N TYR A 12 -13.39 -20.44 -17.08
CA TYR A 12 -12.10 -19.97 -16.55
C TYR A 12 -11.22 -19.29 -17.59
N LYS A 13 -11.33 -19.65 -18.87
CA LYS A 13 -10.49 -19.07 -19.94
C LYS A 13 -10.54 -17.53 -19.96
N PRO A 14 -11.71 -16.86 -19.90
CA PRO A 14 -11.77 -15.40 -19.84
C PRO A 14 -11.11 -14.81 -18.59
N LYS A 15 -11.18 -15.51 -17.45
CA LYS A 15 -10.57 -15.04 -16.18
C LYS A 15 -9.05 -15.11 -16.21
N ILE A 16 -8.50 -16.10 -16.93
CA ILE A 16 -7.06 -16.21 -17.16
C ILE A 16 -6.61 -15.10 -18.10
N ASP A 17 -7.39 -14.82 -19.14
CA ASP A 17 -7.06 -13.80 -20.14
C ASP A 17 -7.16 -12.37 -19.60
N ASP A 18 -7.97 -12.13 -18.57
CA ASP A 18 -8.14 -10.83 -17.88
C ASP A 18 -7.06 -10.57 -16.80
N LEU A 19 -6.24 -11.56 -16.46
CA LEU A 19 -5.23 -11.42 -15.40
C LEU A 19 -3.92 -10.79 -15.95
N ASP A 20 -3.64 -9.56 -15.53
CA ASP A 20 -2.31 -8.94 -15.69
C ASP A 20 -1.47 -9.15 -14.42
N LEU A 21 -0.29 -9.77 -14.56
CA LEU A 21 0.61 -10.10 -13.46
C LEU A 21 2.06 -9.78 -13.83
N ALA A 22 2.68 -8.88 -13.05
CA ALA A 22 4.10 -8.57 -13.14
C ALA A 22 4.81 -8.91 -11.82
N ALA A 23 5.93 -9.63 -11.90
CA ALA A 23 6.80 -9.95 -10.76
C ALA A 23 8.14 -9.22 -10.91
N THR A 24 8.47 -8.36 -9.95
CA THR A 24 9.71 -7.56 -9.97
C THR A 24 10.58 -7.89 -8.77
N ILE A 25 11.89 -8.08 -8.99
CA ILE A 25 12.87 -8.29 -7.92
C ILE A 25 13.64 -6.99 -7.68
N PHE A 26 13.42 -6.37 -6.53
CA PHE A 26 14.15 -5.18 -6.11
C PHE A 26 15.48 -5.55 -5.45
N ARG A 27 16.62 -5.19 -6.07
CA ARG A 27 17.97 -5.57 -5.61
C ARG A 27 18.81 -4.42 -5.04
N THR A 28 18.33 -3.18 -5.16
CA THR A 28 19.10 -1.97 -4.80
C THR A 28 19.43 -1.90 -3.30
N PHE A 29 18.48 -2.29 -2.45
CA PHE A 29 18.68 -2.38 -1.01
C PHE A 29 17.71 -3.39 -0.39
N GLY A 30 17.95 -3.74 0.86
CA GLY A 30 17.05 -4.58 1.65
C GLY A 30 16.80 -4.02 3.05
N LYS A 31 16.26 -4.87 3.94
CA LYS A 31 15.90 -4.50 5.32
C LYS A 31 17.03 -3.85 6.13
N GLY A 32 18.30 -4.13 5.80
CA GLY A 32 19.45 -3.57 6.50
C GLY A 32 19.52 -2.04 6.41
N LEU A 33 19.25 -1.46 5.24
CA LEU A 33 19.27 -0.01 5.06
C LEU A 33 18.08 0.66 5.78
N ILE A 34 16.90 0.06 5.66
CA ILE A 34 15.67 0.59 6.27
C ILE A 34 15.79 0.62 7.80
N LYS A 35 16.35 -0.45 8.39
CA LYS A 35 16.57 -0.54 9.83
C LYS A 35 17.62 0.47 10.34
N LYS A 36 18.62 0.84 9.53
CA LYS A 36 19.56 1.92 9.89
C LYS A 36 18.86 3.27 10.04
N GLY A 37 17.82 3.51 9.24
CA GLY A 37 16.94 4.67 9.37
C GLY A 37 15.93 4.60 10.52
N LYS A 38 15.99 3.58 11.38
CA LYS A 38 15.02 3.33 12.48
C LYS A 38 13.56 3.20 12.01
N LEU A 39 13.35 2.75 10.77
CA LEU A 39 12.02 2.54 10.20
C LEU A 39 11.67 1.05 10.16
N SER A 40 10.37 0.76 10.26
CA SER A 40 9.85 -0.58 9.98
C SER A 40 10.02 -0.88 8.48
N PRO A 41 10.62 -2.02 8.09
CA PRO A 41 10.72 -2.42 6.68
C PRO A 41 9.36 -2.51 5.99
N ASP A 42 8.36 -2.99 6.72
CA ASP A 42 6.99 -3.16 6.23
C ASP A 42 6.31 -1.79 6.01
N GLY A 43 6.31 -0.93 7.03
CA GLY A 43 5.78 0.43 6.92
C GLY A 43 6.48 1.27 5.84
N PHE A 44 7.78 1.06 5.61
CA PHE A 44 8.50 1.72 4.52
C PHE A 44 7.98 1.29 3.15
N VAL A 45 7.75 -0.02 2.94
CA VAL A 45 7.20 -0.54 1.68
C VAL A 45 5.76 -0.08 1.50
N GLN A 46 4.94 -0.06 2.55
CA GLN A 46 3.57 0.45 2.50
C GLN A 46 3.53 1.91 2.03
N MET A 47 4.41 2.77 2.57
CA MET A 47 4.50 4.17 2.13
C MET A 47 5.00 4.32 0.69
N ALA A 48 5.93 3.46 0.26
CA ALA A 48 6.40 3.45 -1.13
C ALA A 48 5.28 3.05 -2.11
N ILE A 49 4.44 2.07 -1.75
CA ILE A 49 3.26 1.68 -2.53
C ILE A 49 2.26 2.83 -2.61
N GLN A 50 1.99 3.51 -1.50
CA GLN A 50 1.08 4.68 -1.49
C GLN A 50 1.59 5.81 -2.39
N LEU A 51 2.89 6.11 -2.36
CA LEU A 51 3.50 7.10 -3.23
C LEU A 51 3.41 6.71 -4.71
N ALA A 52 3.72 5.45 -5.04
CA ALA A 52 3.65 4.95 -6.42
C ALA A 52 2.22 5.01 -6.96
N ASN A 53 1.24 4.57 -6.17
CA ASN A 53 -0.16 4.59 -6.53
C ASN A 53 -0.68 6.01 -6.72
N PHE A 54 -0.36 6.94 -5.81
CA PHE A 54 -0.76 8.34 -5.98
C PHE A 54 -0.07 8.99 -7.19
N LYS A 55 1.18 8.61 -7.50
CA LYS A 55 1.88 9.11 -8.69
C LYS A 55 1.18 8.69 -9.99
N ASP A 56 0.68 7.45 -10.04
CA ASP A 56 -0.03 6.87 -11.18
C ASP A 56 -1.47 7.38 -11.29
N GLN A 57 -2.26 7.23 -10.22
CA GLN A 57 -3.71 7.46 -10.21
C GLN A 57 -4.14 8.88 -9.83
N LYS A 58 -3.22 9.69 -9.25
CA LYS A 58 -3.48 11.05 -8.70
C LYS A 58 -4.57 11.15 -7.63
N LYS A 59 -4.98 10.01 -7.06
CA LYS A 59 -5.99 9.93 -5.99
C LYS A 59 -5.52 8.98 -4.90
N PHE A 60 -5.95 9.25 -3.68
CA PHE A 60 -5.76 8.31 -2.58
C PHE A 60 -6.87 7.25 -2.63
N VAL A 61 -6.50 6.00 -2.43
CA VAL A 61 -7.44 4.88 -2.39
C VAL A 61 -7.32 4.14 -1.08
N LEU A 62 -8.43 3.54 -0.64
CA LEU A 62 -8.42 2.67 0.53
C LEU A 62 -7.54 1.46 0.25
N THR A 63 -6.45 1.35 1.00
CA THR A 63 -5.49 0.26 0.86
C THR A 63 -5.72 -0.74 1.99
N TYR A 64 -5.88 -2.00 1.61
CA TYR A 64 -6.03 -3.12 2.51
C TYR A 64 -4.67 -3.75 2.79
N GLU A 65 -4.31 -3.83 4.06
CA GLU A 65 -3.17 -4.59 4.53
C GLU A 65 -3.63 -5.64 5.54
N SER A 66 -3.19 -6.89 5.36
CA SER A 66 -3.53 -7.97 6.28
C SER A 66 -2.64 -7.92 7.52
N ALA A 67 -3.25 -7.68 8.68
CA ALA A 67 -2.59 -7.81 9.99
C ALA A 67 -2.88 -9.19 10.58
N SER A 68 -1.87 -9.86 11.14
CA SER A 68 -2.11 -11.12 11.86
C SER A 68 -2.71 -10.83 13.23
N ALA A 69 -3.88 -11.43 13.52
CA ALA A 69 -4.55 -11.32 14.82
C ALA A 69 -4.26 -12.50 15.76
N ARG A 70 -3.27 -13.34 15.42
CA ARG A 70 -2.99 -14.67 16.01
C ARG A 70 -2.79 -14.69 17.53
N PHE A 71 -2.62 -13.53 18.16
CA PHE A 71 -2.65 -13.38 19.62
C PHE A 71 -3.98 -13.80 20.26
N TYR A 72 -5.08 -13.82 19.49
CA TYR A 72 -6.39 -14.27 19.97
C TYR A 72 -6.75 -15.67 19.46
N ALA A 73 -7.43 -16.47 20.29
CA ALA A 73 -7.90 -17.80 19.90
C ALA A 73 -8.87 -17.72 18.72
N ASN A 74 -8.73 -18.64 17.76
CA ASN A 74 -9.55 -18.72 16.53
C ASN A 74 -9.53 -17.47 15.63
N SER A 75 -8.58 -16.56 15.85
CA SER A 75 -8.43 -15.37 15.03
C SER A 75 -7.79 -15.66 13.68
N ARG A 76 -8.13 -14.84 12.68
CA ARG A 76 -7.55 -14.89 11.33
C ARG A 76 -6.69 -13.64 11.10
N THR A 77 -7.25 -12.66 10.40
CA THR A 77 -6.56 -11.44 10.00
C THR A 77 -7.45 -10.24 10.26
N GLU A 78 -6.86 -9.15 10.73
CA GLU A 78 -7.50 -7.84 10.80
C GLU A 78 -7.06 -6.94 9.65
N THR A 79 -7.79 -5.85 9.41
CA THR A 79 -7.48 -4.89 8.34
C THR A 79 -6.69 -3.69 8.87
N LEU A 80 -5.44 -3.56 8.44
CA LEU A 80 -4.67 -2.34 8.59
C LEU A 80 -5.03 -1.37 7.45
N ARG A 81 -5.28 -0.11 7.82
CA ARG A 81 -5.54 0.98 6.88
C ARG A 81 -4.33 1.89 6.82
N THR A 82 -3.50 1.72 5.78
CA THR A 82 -2.26 2.49 5.62
C THR A 82 -2.49 3.92 5.15
N ALA A 83 -3.65 4.20 4.53
CA ALA A 83 -4.06 5.53 4.12
C ALA A 83 -4.55 6.36 5.33
N SER A 84 -3.60 6.99 6.03
CA SER A 84 -3.84 7.97 7.09
C SER A 84 -3.64 9.41 6.61
N LYS A 85 -4.06 10.42 7.39
CA LYS A 85 -3.85 11.84 7.05
C LYS A 85 -2.36 12.18 6.92
N GLU A 86 -1.54 11.58 7.78
CA GLU A 86 -0.09 11.73 7.81
C GLU A 86 0.54 11.12 6.55
N SER A 87 0.06 9.94 6.13
CA SER A 87 0.51 9.29 4.89
C SER A 87 0.21 10.16 3.66
N CYS A 88 -0.98 10.77 3.61
CA CYS A 88 -1.39 11.65 2.53
C CYS A 88 -0.56 12.94 2.49
N ALA A 89 -0.28 13.53 3.66
CA ALA A 89 0.58 14.70 3.78
C ALA A 89 2.00 14.38 3.29
N PHE A 90 2.58 13.26 3.73
CA PHE A 90 3.90 12.82 3.26
C PHE A 90 3.96 12.65 1.74
N VAL A 91 2.99 11.95 1.15
CA VAL A 91 2.95 11.71 -0.30
C VAL A 91 2.84 13.02 -1.09
N LYS A 92 2.01 13.96 -0.63
CA LYS A 92 1.88 15.29 -1.25
C LYS A 92 3.18 16.07 -1.17
N SER A 93 3.79 16.14 0.01
CA SER A 93 5.07 16.84 0.22
C SER A 93 6.20 16.24 -0.61
N MET A 94 6.25 14.91 -0.74
CA MET A 94 7.28 14.22 -1.53
C MET A 94 7.19 14.48 -3.04
N LEU A 95 6.01 14.87 -3.53
CA LEU A 95 5.76 15.17 -4.95
C LEU A 95 5.74 16.66 -5.28
N ASP A 96 5.75 17.53 -4.26
CA ASP A 96 5.78 18.97 -4.46
C ASP A 96 7.23 19.45 -4.71
N PRO A 97 7.53 20.00 -5.90
CA PRO A 97 8.88 20.49 -6.21
C PRO A 97 9.33 21.67 -5.35
N ASN A 98 8.40 22.36 -4.67
CA ASN A 98 8.70 23.50 -3.81
C ASN A 98 8.81 23.11 -2.32
N CYS A 99 8.58 21.84 -1.98
CA CYS A 99 8.67 21.39 -0.59
C CYS A 99 10.14 21.31 -0.17
N ASN A 100 10.54 22.19 0.77
CA ASN A 100 11.90 22.21 1.29
C ASN A 100 11.95 21.51 2.65
N VAL A 101 12.98 20.66 2.84
CA VAL A 101 13.12 19.77 4.01
C VAL A 101 13.13 20.53 5.34
N SER A 102 13.58 21.79 5.30
CA SER A 102 13.66 22.71 6.45
C SER A 102 12.30 23.18 6.98
N SER A 103 11.23 23.08 6.19
CA SER A 103 9.87 23.53 6.57
C SER A 103 9.03 22.44 7.24
N LEU A 104 9.52 21.20 7.30
CA LEU A 104 8.85 20.05 7.93
C LEU A 104 9.07 20.03 9.45
N THR A 105 8.74 21.13 10.15
CA THR A 105 8.58 21.10 11.61
C THR A 105 7.19 20.53 11.93
N PHE A 106 7.16 19.32 12.52
CA PHE A 106 5.94 18.74 13.07
C PHE A 106 5.45 19.58 14.26
N ASN A 107 4.64 20.60 14.00
CA ASN A 107 3.83 21.24 15.03
C ASN A 107 2.63 20.34 15.32
N SER A 108 2.56 19.77 16.53
CA SER A 108 1.49 18.84 16.94
C SER A 108 0.16 19.53 17.27
N GLU A 109 -0.13 20.69 16.70
CA GLU A 109 -1.33 21.45 17.02
C GLU A 109 -1.98 22.01 15.76
N ASN A 110 -3.30 21.76 15.67
CA ASN A 110 -4.28 22.33 14.73
C ASN A 110 -4.29 21.68 13.31
N ASN A 111 -5.41 21.27 12.73
CA ASN A 111 -6.80 21.51 13.04
C ASN A 111 -7.68 20.50 12.30
N SER A 112 -8.85 20.23 12.88
CA SER A 112 -10.04 19.75 12.21
C SER A 112 -10.22 20.40 10.83
N LYS A 113 -10.18 19.58 9.78
CA LYS A 113 -11.07 19.71 8.61
C LYS A 113 -11.16 18.36 7.92
N SER A 114 -12.33 17.77 8.11
CA SER A 114 -12.85 16.65 7.33
C SER A 114 -12.73 16.95 5.83
N LEU A 115 -12.23 15.99 5.06
CA LEU A 115 -12.79 15.61 3.77
C LEU A 115 -12.21 14.23 3.42
N CYS A 116 -12.88 13.21 3.96
CA CYS A 116 -13.24 12.05 3.15
C CYS A 116 -14.62 12.35 2.54
#